data_AF-A0A969M6X8-F1
#
_entry.id   AF-A0A969M6X8-F1
#
_cell.length_a   1.000
_cell.length_b   1.000
_cell.length_c   1.000
_cell.angle_alpha   90.00
_cell.angle_beta   90.00
_cell.angle_gamma   90.00
#
_symmetry.space_group_name_H-M   'P 1'
#
loop_
_entity.id
_entity.type
_entity.pdbx_description
1 polymer ?
#
loop_
_entity_poly.entity_id
_entity_poly.type
_entity_poly.pdbx_seq_one_letter_code
_entity_poly.pdbx_strand_id
1 'polypeptide(L)'
;MGTSLRDYAEDIAIDGSGNVVMAGVTWGDLMPGHSDPNPNYSDGWVAKYDASGTRIWAVQFGTDTGDEAKSIAVDGSDNVIVAGGSSGDFGGINAGGTDAFVSKYDPRR
;
A
#
# COMPACT_ATOMS: atom_id res chain seq x y z
N MET A 1 -4.22 12.45 -2.40
CA MET A 1 -4.58 11.57 -3.54
C MET A 1 -5.89 10.89 -3.21
N GLY A 2 -6.66 10.50 -4.23
CA GLY A 2 -7.96 9.84 -4.03
C GLY A 2 -8.64 9.57 -5.37
N THR A 3 -9.67 8.74 -5.31
CA THR A 3 -10.55 8.32 -6.39
C THR A 3 -11.97 8.89 -6.14
N SER A 4 -12.95 8.49 -6.96
CA SER A 4 -14.36 8.77 -6.66
C SER A 4 -14.97 7.78 -5.64
N LEU A 5 -14.20 6.79 -5.19
CA LEU A 5 -14.61 5.77 -4.24
C LEU A 5 -13.96 6.06 -2.88
N ARG A 6 -13.92 5.05 -1.99
CA ARG A 6 -13.35 5.22 -0.64
C ARG A 6 -11.83 5.03 -0.70
N ASP A 7 -11.11 6.02 -0.19
CA ASP A 7 -9.67 5.94 0.00
C ASP A 7 -9.33 6.36 1.43
N TYR A 8 -8.60 5.50 2.13
CA TYR A 8 -8.16 5.75 3.50
C TYR A 8 -6.65 5.63 3.58
N ALA A 9 -6.01 6.56 4.30
CA ALA A 9 -4.68 6.36 4.84
C ALA A 9 -4.84 5.71 6.22
N GLU A 10 -4.12 4.62 6.46
CA GLU A 10 -4.25 3.80 7.67
C GLU A 10 -3.09 4.06 8.63
N ASP A 11 -1.87 4.22 8.10
CA ASP A 11 -0.67 4.45 8.90
C ASP A 11 0.36 5.31 8.16
N ILE A 12 1.27 5.91 8.92
CA ILE A 12 2.31 6.82 8.42
C ILE A 12 3.63 6.63 9.17
N ALA A 13 4.73 6.72 8.44
CA ALA A 13 6.09 6.72 8.98
C ALA A 13 6.94 7.82 8.33
N ILE A 14 8.08 8.11 8.95
CA ILE A 14 9.06 9.07 8.46
C ILE A 14 10.41 8.34 8.28
N ASP A 15 11.05 8.53 7.13
CA ASP A 15 12.37 7.94 6.85
C ASP A 15 13.53 8.77 7.42
N GLY A 16 14.77 8.28 7.29
CA GLY A 16 15.96 8.96 7.82
C GLY A 16 16.24 10.33 7.18
N SER A 17 15.63 10.61 6.03
CA SER A 17 15.75 11.87 5.28
C SER A 17 14.59 12.85 5.56
N GLY A 18 13.63 12.47 6.42
CA GLY A 18 12.44 13.28 6.71
C GLY A 18 11.34 13.16 5.65
N ASN A 19 11.44 12.21 4.73
CA ASN A 19 10.35 11.91 3.80
C ASN A 19 9.22 11.19 4.53
N VAL A 20 8.00 11.46 4.11
CA VAL A 20 6.79 10.86 4.69
C VAL A 20 6.37 9.66 3.86
N VAL A 21 6.11 8.53 4.50
CA VAL A 21 5.59 7.33 3.84
C VAL A 21 4.25 6.96 4.46
N MET A 22 3.25 6.72 3.63
CA MET A 22 1.90 6.33 4.07
C MET A 22 1.50 5.01 3.45
N ALA A 23 0.75 4.22 4.20
CA ALA A 23 0.03 3.05 3.71
C ALA A 23 -1.47 3.25 3.87
N GLY A 24 -2.26 2.57 3.04
CA GLY A 24 -3.69 2.64 3.15
C GLY A 24 -4.43 1.68 2.23
N VAL A 25 -5.72 1.92 2.14
CA VAL A 25 -6.66 1.14 1.33
C VAL A 25 -7.39 2.05 0.35
N THR A 26 -7.66 1.56 -0.85
CA THR A 26 -8.48 2.22 -1.87
C THR A 26 -9.49 1.25 -2.43
N TRP A 27 -10.66 1.74 -2.81
CA TRP A 27 -11.70 0.97 -3.49
C TRP A 27 -11.73 1.24 -5.00
N GLY A 28 -10.70 1.87 -5.55
CA GLY A 28 -10.58 2.10 -6.98
C GLY A 28 -9.15 2.30 -7.44
N ASP A 29 -8.96 2.76 -8.67
CA ASP A 29 -7.63 2.98 -9.25
C ASP A 29 -7.02 4.32 -8.81
N LEU A 30 -6.20 4.30 -7.77
CA LEU A 30 -5.47 5.44 -7.24
C LEU A 30 -4.24 5.82 -8.11
N MET A 31 -3.67 4.84 -8.81
CA MET A 31 -2.48 5.02 -9.65
C MET A 31 -2.82 4.98 -11.14
N PRO A 32 -2.38 5.97 -11.95
CA PRO A 32 -2.55 5.92 -13.39
C PRO A 32 -1.91 4.67 -13.99
N GLY A 33 -2.68 3.89 -14.75
CA GLY A 33 -2.20 2.67 -15.38
C GLY A 33 -2.15 1.45 -14.45
N HIS A 34 -2.61 1.56 -13.21
CA HIS A 34 -2.99 0.38 -12.43
C HIS A 34 -4.13 -0.36 -13.16
N SER A 35 -4.12 -1.68 -13.08
CA SER A 35 -5.16 -2.53 -13.63
C SER A 35 -5.72 -3.35 -12.48
N ASP A 36 -6.76 -2.81 -11.85
CA ASP A 36 -7.46 -3.46 -10.75
C ASP A 36 -7.91 -4.88 -11.17
N PRO A 37 -7.45 -5.93 -10.45
CA PRO A 37 -7.90 -7.28 -10.72
C PRO A 37 -9.40 -7.48 -10.50
N ASN A 38 -10.01 -6.73 -9.59
CA ASN A 38 -11.45 -6.74 -9.33
C ASN A 38 -11.95 -5.45 -8.63
N PRO A 39 -12.61 -4.52 -9.36
CA PRO A 39 -13.04 -3.22 -8.85
C PRO A 39 -14.18 -3.23 -7.83
N ASN A 40 -14.61 -4.42 -7.39
CA ASN A 40 -15.58 -4.58 -6.31
C ASN A 40 -14.93 -4.77 -4.95
N TYR A 41 -13.61 -4.96 -4.91
CA TYR A 41 -12.85 -5.10 -3.68
C TYR A 41 -11.85 -3.97 -3.52
N SER A 42 -11.28 -3.88 -2.33
CA SER A 42 -10.30 -2.87 -2.01
C SER A 42 -8.89 -3.37 -2.27
N ASP A 43 -8.01 -2.45 -2.67
CA ASP A 43 -6.59 -2.66 -2.82
C ASP A 43 -5.80 -1.96 -1.73
N GLY A 44 -4.63 -2.51 -1.40
CA GLY A 44 -3.61 -1.83 -0.64
C GLY A 44 -2.88 -0.80 -1.49
N TRP A 45 -2.47 0.30 -0.86
CA TRP A 45 -1.54 1.24 -1.48
C TRP A 45 -0.48 1.72 -0.50
N VAL A 46 0.66 2.12 -1.06
CA VAL A 46 1.77 2.74 -0.35
C VAL A 46 2.27 3.92 -1.16
N ALA A 47 2.63 5.01 -0.49
CA ALA A 47 3.15 6.20 -1.15
C ALA A 47 4.20 6.91 -0.31
N LYS A 48 5.22 7.43 -0.99
CA LYS A 48 6.29 8.23 -0.40
C LYS A 48 6.26 9.65 -0.93
N TYR A 49 6.41 10.59 -0.02
CA TYR A 49 6.43 12.03 -0.26
C TYR A 49 7.69 12.62 0.32
N ASP A 50 8.28 13.58 -0.37
CA ASP A 50 9.37 14.34 0.20
C ASP A 50 8.88 15.28 1.32
N ALA A 51 9.82 15.89 2.05
CA ALA A 51 9.52 16.81 3.16
C ALA A 51 8.73 18.07 2.72
N SER A 52 8.65 18.36 1.41
CA SER A 52 7.85 19.46 0.85
C SER A 52 6.43 19.03 0.46
N GLY A 53 6.10 17.73 0.60
CA GLY A 53 4.81 17.17 0.19
C GLY A 53 4.76 16.78 -1.28
N THR A 54 5.89 16.74 -2.00
CA THR A 54 5.93 16.26 -3.38
C THR A 54 6.02 14.74 -3.39
N ARG A 55 5.14 14.08 -4.14
CA ARG A 55 5.14 12.60 -4.25
C ARG A 55 6.40 12.13 -4.97
N ILE A 56 7.20 11.30 -4.29
CA ILE A 56 8.38 10.64 -4.85
C ILE A 56 7.94 9.41 -5.66
N TRP A 57 7.15 8.53 -5.04
CA TRP A 57 6.58 7.36 -5.68
C TRP A 57 5.29 6.94 -4.99
N ALA A 58 4.50 6.12 -5.66
CA ALA A 58 3.37 5.42 -5.07
C ALA A 58 3.11 4.11 -5.82
N VAL A 59 2.62 3.12 -5.10
CA VAL A 59 2.29 1.78 -5.59
C VAL A 59 0.92 1.41 -5.05
N GLN A 60 0.04 0.95 -5.93
CA GLN A 60 -1.19 0.26 -5.58
C GLN A 60 -1.00 -1.21 -5.93
N PHE A 61 -1.52 -2.09 -5.07
CA PHE A 61 -1.36 -3.53 -5.16
C PHE A 61 -2.57 -4.24 -4.54
N GLY A 62 -2.92 -5.39 -5.10
CA GLY A 62 -4.01 -6.22 -4.61
C GLY A 62 -4.20 -7.48 -5.45
N THR A 63 -5.20 -8.25 -5.05
CA THR A 63 -5.66 -9.50 -5.65
C THR A 63 -7.03 -9.29 -6.28
N ASP A 64 -7.70 -10.35 -6.70
CA ASP A 64 -9.10 -10.31 -7.15
C ASP A 64 -10.12 -10.27 -5.98
N THR A 65 -9.63 -10.10 -4.75
CA THR A 65 -10.40 -10.01 -3.50
C THR A 65 -9.92 -8.84 -2.64
N GLY A 66 -10.43 -8.70 -1.40
CA GLY A 66 -10.07 -7.57 -0.54
C GLY A 66 -8.66 -7.65 0.04
N ASP A 67 -7.88 -6.60 -0.21
CA ASP A 67 -6.54 -6.36 0.29
C ASP A 67 -6.47 -5.03 1.05
N GLU A 68 -5.81 -5.04 2.21
CA GLU A 68 -5.70 -3.86 3.06
C GLU A 68 -4.28 -3.71 3.62
N ALA A 69 -3.63 -2.57 3.31
CA ALA A 69 -2.37 -2.18 3.93
C ALA A 69 -2.65 -1.38 5.21
N LYS A 70 -2.33 -1.96 6.39
CA LYS A 70 -2.77 -1.45 7.69
C LYS A 70 -1.68 -0.83 8.54
N SER A 71 -0.43 -1.20 8.33
CA SER A 71 0.68 -0.64 9.10
C SER A 71 1.92 -0.49 8.23
N ILE A 72 2.74 0.49 8.60
CA ILE A 72 3.95 0.83 7.88
C ILE A 72 5.11 1.10 8.85
N ALA A 73 6.30 0.64 8.48
CA ALA A 73 7.54 0.96 9.17
C ALA A 73 8.65 1.26 8.16
N VAL A 74 9.68 1.99 8.60
CA VAL A 74 10.87 2.27 7.79
C VAL A 74 12.09 1.69 8.51
N ASP A 75 12.91 0.90 7.81
CA ASP A 75 14.15 0.36 8.38
C ASP A 75 15.33 1.35 8.26
N GLY A 76 16.47 1.03 8.88
CA GLY A 76 17.66 1.89 8.86
C GLY A 76 18.32 2.06 7.49
N SER A 77 17.82 1.37 6.46
CA SER A 77 18.24 1.50 5.07
C SER A 77 17.15 2.20 4.23
N ASP A 78 16.22 2.91 4.87
CA ASP A 78 15.07 3.61 4.28
C ASP A 78 14.12 2.72 3.46
N ASN A 79 14.17 1.40 3.65
CA ASN A 79 13.16 0.53 3.06
C ASN A 79 11.85 0.69 3.80
N VAL A 80 10.76 0.57 3.05
CA VAL A 80 9.41 0.63 3.58
C VAL A 80 8.88 -0.78 3.76
N ILE A 81 8.48 -1.10 4.98
CA ILE A 81 7.85 -2.37 5.33
C ILE A 81 6.37 -2.09 5.54
N VAL A 82 5.51 -2.80 4.83
CA VAL A 82 4.06 -2.71 4.96
C VAL A 82 3.54 -4.04 5.48
N ALA A 83 2.64 -3.97 6.46
CA ALA A 83 1.91 -5.12 6.97
C ALA A 83 0.41 -4.92 6.77
N GLY A 84 -0.31 -6.01 6.52
CA GLY A 84 -1.72 -5.95 6.17
C GLY A 84 -2.38 -7.32 6.09
N GLY A 85 -3.58 -7.33 5.51
CA GLY A 85 -4.35 -8.54 5.27
C GLY A 85 -4.78 -8.66 3.80
N SER A 86 -4.80 -9.89 3.28
CA SER A 86 -5.32 -10.24 1.96
C SER A 86 -6.33 -11.36 2.09
N SER A 87 -7.45 -11.26 1.37
CA SER A 87 -8.41 -12.36 1.25
C SER A 87 -8.17 -13.24 0.02
N GLY A 88 -7.03 -13.03 -0.67
CA GLY A 88 -6.63 -13.72 -1.88
C GLY A 88 -5.19 -14.25 -1.80
N ASP A 89 -4.65 -14.69 -2.94
CA ASP A 89 -3.26 -15.18 -3.04
C ASP A 89 -2.31 -14.00 -3.26
N PHE A 90 -1.84 -13.41 -2.16
CA PHE A 90 -0.90 -12.28 -2.17
C PHE A 90 0.56 -12.77 -2.20
N GLY A 91 0.91 -13.58 -3.21
CA GLY A 91 2.24 -14.18 -3.35
C GLY A 91 2.48 -15.38 -2.43
N GLY A 92 1.41 -16.05 -2.00
CA GLY A 92 1.42 -17.20 -1.10
C GLY A 92 0.01 -17.81 -1.00
N ILE A 93 -0.07 -19.10 -0.66
CA ILE A 93 -1.34 -19.83 -0.65
C ILE A 93 -2.33 -19.20 0.33
N ASN A 94 -3.48 -18.74 -0.19
CA ASN A 94 -4.60 -18.31 0.64
C ASN A 94 -5.16 -19.51 1.43
N ALA A 95 -5.21 -19.41 2.76
CA ALA A 95 -5.70 -20.44 3.67
C ALA A 95 -7.21 -20.32 3.95
N GLY A 96 -7.93 -19.54 3.15
CA GLY A 96 -9.29 -19.05 3.41
C GLY A 96 -9.29 -17.75 4.23
N GLY A 97 -10.45 -17.12 4.40
CA GLY A 97 -10.55 -15.87 5.18
C GLY A 97 -9.56 -14.78 4.72
N THR A 98 -9.11 -13.95 5.66
CA THR A 98 -8.05 -12.94 5.44
C THR A 98 -6.76 -13.43 6.06
N ASP A 99 -5.70 -13.54 5.25
CA ASP A 99 -4.36 -13.92 5.66
C ASP A 99 -3.46 -12.69 5.83
N ALA A 100 -2.53 -12.77 6.78
CA ALA A 100 -1.58 -11.69 7.02
C ALA A 100 -0.47 -11.68 5.95
N PHE A 101 -0.09 -10.49 5.49
CA PHE A 101 1.08 -10.31 4.64
C PHE A 101 2.07 -9.29 5.22
N VAL A 102 3.31 -9.40 4.77
CA VAL A 102 4.33 -8.36 4.89
C VAL A 102 4.97 -8.16 3.53
N SER A 103 5.03 -6.91 3.06
CA SER A 103 5.75 -6.53 1.84
C SER A 103 6.83 -5.51 2.16
N LYS A 104 7.86 -5.47 1.32
CA LYS A 104 9.01 -4.57 1.45
C LYS A 104 9.25 -3.84 0.14
N TYR A 105 9.43 -2.53 0.21
CA TYR A 105 9.72 -1.64 -0.92
C TYR A 105 11.09 -0.97 -0.68
N ASP A 106 11.95 -0.94 -1.70
CA ASP A 106 13.22 -0.21 -1.63
C ASP A 106 12.94 1.30 -1.54
N PRO A 107 13.86 2.12 -1.00
CA PRO A 107 13.72 3.58 -1.00
C PRO A 107 13.25 4.19 -2.32
N ARG A 108 13.52 3.53 -3.46
CA ARG A 108 13.15 3.97 -4.81
C ARG A 108 11.92 3.25 -5.40
N ARG A 109 11.49 2.10 -4.87
CA ARG A 109 10.24 1.36 -5.17
C ARG A 109 10.28 -0.07 -4.63
#